data_AF-A0A3D2FZ47-F1
#
_entry.id   AF-A0A3D2FZ47-F1
#
_cell.length_a   1.000
_cell.length_b   1.000
_cell.length_c   1.000
_cell.angle_alpha   90.00
_cell.angle_beta   90.00
_cell.angle_gamma   90.00
#
_symmetry.space_group_name_H-M   'P 1'
#
loop_
_entity.id
_entity.type
_entity.pdbx_description
1 polymer ?
#
loop_
_entity_poly.entity_id
_entity_poly.type
_entity_poly.pdbx_seq_one_letter_code
_entity_poly.pdbx_strand_id
1 'polypeptide(L)'
;MKICSVYDAEFARYGRVHSGIESAALLREMEKIPLPESGTAYEPSIAALEACEAFADYRTSVFGGMPVQLGMCWGRNTKLNCLEYHRDSEFNLGLGDFILLLAKQDEIEDGVLDTAKVKAFRVPAGVLVEVYATTLHYAPCHTDETAGFRVLVALPRGTNTEKPALRGGSPEDKYLGACNKWLLAHSESAEAKNGAAVALRGENIDIAPELQAPMGIADKIIEALREKYHPLGIAVYGSFADGSNNQNSDFDALLLLPDGETGHDDSVLFGTELDVWLYGAAHFAAPYDAEDFLQLHDSVIVEDATGRLSALRAEVNAHIESAPQKTEAENAQSLSWCRKMLRRTERGDAEGCYRLHWLLTDSLSIYYDLRGEYYFGPKKALRRMAKTAPDDAAVYERALHEPSPENLAAWVGVLEETFSRRYRP
;
A
#
# COMPACT_ATOMS: atom_id res chain seq x y z
N MET A 1 -7.80 -5.07 12.43
CA MET A 1 -6.96 -5.53 11.28
C MET A 1 -6.70 -4.38 10.31
N LYS A 2 -5.71 -4.46 9.40
CA LYS A 2 -5.53 -3.46 8.33
C LYS A 2 -6.51 -3.73 7.19
N ILE A 3 -7.19 -2.69 6.68
CA ILE A 3 -7.96 -2.74 5.43
C ILE A 3 -7.03 -2.24 4.30
N CYS A 4 -6.66 -3.13 3.40
CA CYS A 4 -5.83 -2.83 2.23
C CYS A 4 -6.68 -2.35 1.05
N SER A 5 -6.06 -1.76 0.04
CA SER A 5 -6.72 -1.44 -1.24
C SER A 5 -6.66 -2.64 -2.19
N VAL A 6 -7.67 -2.85 -3.04
CA VAL A 6 -7.55 -3.82 -4.15
C VAL A 6 -6.50 -3.45 -5.20
N TYR A 7 -5.98 -2.22 -5.16
CA TYR A 7 -4.83 -1.81 -5.99
C TYR A 7 -3.48 -2.15 -5.36
N ASP A 8 -3.45 -2.57 -4.09
CA ASP A 8 -2.21 -2.99 -3.44
C ASP A 8 -1.72 -4.31 -4.05
N ALA A 9 -0.40 -4.45 -4.21
CA ALA A 9 0.21 -5.67 -4.78
C ALA A 9 -0.18 -6.96 -4.03
N GLU A 10 -0.55 -6.87 -2.75
CA GLU A 10 -1.01 -7.99 -1.93
C GLU A 10 -2.32 -8.61 -2.48
N PHE A 11 -3.19 -7.82 -3.10
CA PHE A 11 -4.47 -8.29 -3.64
C PHE A 11 -4.29 -9.27 -4.81
N ALA A 12 -3.18 -9.21 -5.54
CA ALA A 12 -2.91 -10.04 -6.71
C ALA A 12 -2.93 -11.56 -6.42
N ARG A 13 -2.77 -11.97 -5.15
CA ARG A 13 -2.88 -13.38 -4.72
C ARG A 13 -4.34 -13.85 -4.60
N TYR A 14 -5.25 -12.93 -4.37
CA TYR A 14 -6.66 -13.19 -4.08
C TYR A 14 -7.55 -12.95 -5.30
N GLY A 15 -7.17 -11.99 -6.15
CA GLY A 15 -7.98 -11.57 -7.27
C GLY A 15 -7.24 -10.64 -8.23
N ARG A 16 -8.02 -9.96 -9.08
CA ARG A 16 -7.54 -8.89 -9.96
C ARG A 16 -8.62 -7.84 -10.20
N VAL A 17 -8.18 -6.60 -10.40
CA VAL A 17 -9.05 -5.51 -10.85
C VAL A 17 -9.22 -5.59 -12.36
N HIS A 18 -10.44 -5.44 -12.84
CA HIS A 18 -10.77 -5.44 -14.27
C HIS A 18 -11.10 -4.03 -14.77
N SER A 19 -10.73 -3.77 -16.02
CA SER A 19 -11.12 -2.57 -16.76
C SER A 19 -11.76 -2.96 -18.10
N GLY A 20 -12.61 -2.09 -18.64
CA GLY A 20 -13.16 -2.25 -20.00
C GLY A 20 -14.57 -2.87 -20.09
N ILE A 21 -15.24 -3.16 -18.97
CA ILE A 21 -16.66 -3.52 -18.96
C ILE A 21 -17.47 -2.30 -18.51
N GLU A 22 -18.43 -1.87 -19.32
CA GLU A 22 -19.32 -0.75 -18.99
C GLU A 22 -20.22 -1.15 -17.81
N SER A 23 -20.22 -0.33 -16.75
CA SER A 23 -20.91 -0.65 -15.49
C SER A 23 -22.04 0.31 -15.15
N ALA A 24 -22.15 1.48 -15.81
CA ALA A 24 -23.08 2.53 -15.40
C ALA A 24 -24.55 2.07 -15.48
N ALA A 25 -24.92 1.27 -16.48
CA ALA A 25 -26.28 0.71 -16.54
C ALA A 25 -26.58 -0.26 -15.40
N LEU A 26 -25.63 -1.14 -15.07
CA LEU A 26 -25.76 -2.11 -13.97
C LEU A 26 -25.93 -1.40 -12.62
N LEU A 27 -25.08 -0.40 -12.36
CA LEU A 27 -25.12 0.39 -11.13
C LEU A 27 -26.48 1.10 -10.95
N ARG A 28 -27.04 1.68 -12.03
CA ARG A 28 -28.37 2.30 -11.99
C ARG A 28 -29.50 1.32 -11.68
N GLU A 29 -29.43 0.09 -12.17
CA GLU A 29 -30.44 -0.93 -11.86
C GLU A 29 -30.30 -1.43 -10.41
N MET A 30 -29.07 -1.58 -9.90
CA MET A 30 -28.82 -1.93 -8.50
C MET A 30 -29.36 -0.88 -7.52
N GLU A 31 -29.23 0.41 -7.85
CA GLU A 31 -29.69 1.52 -7.02
C GLU A 31 -31.21 1.50 -6.76
N LYS A 32 -31.99 1.01 -7.73
CA LYS A 32 -33.46 0.91 -7.61
C LYS A 32 -33.93 -0.12 -6.58
N ILE A 33 -33.06 -1.05 -6.19
CA ILE A 33 -33.40 -2.13 -5.27
C ILE A 33 -33.26 -1.60 -3.83
N PRO A 34 -34.35 -1.65 -3.03
CA PRO A 34 -34.31 -1.14 -1.66
C PRO A 34 -33.36 -1.96 -0.79
N LEU A 35 -32.67 -1.29 0.13
CA LEU A 35 -31.83 -1.95 1.11
C LEU A 35 -32.73 -2.70 2.12
N PRO A 36 -32.35 -3.91 2.58
CA PRO A 36 -33.09 -4.60 3.63
C PRO A 36 -33.07 -3.78 4.92
N GLU A 37 -34.13 -3.91 5.72
CA GLU A 37 -34.22 -3.23 7.02
C GLU A 37 -33.10 -3.69 7.97
N SER A 38 -32.72 -4.97 7.92
CA SER A 38 -31.63 -5.55 8.70
C SER A 38 -30.95 -6.70 7.95
N GLY A 39 -29.70 -6.97 8.32
CA GLY A 39 -28.91 -8.07 7.78
C GLY A 39 -28.57 -7.91 6.30
N THR A 40 -28.44 -9.05 5.61
CA THR A 40 -28.05 -9.14 4.19
C THR A 40 -29.12 -9.89 3.40
N ALA A 41 -29.27 -9.51 2.14
CA ALA A 41 -30.09 -10.18 1.15
C ALA A 41 -29.21 -10.64 -0.02
N TYR A 42 -29.68 -11.67 -0.72
CA TYR A 42 -29.00 -12.22 -1.87
C TYR A 42 -30.01 -12.71 -2.90
N GLU A 43 -29.80 -12.34 -4.16
CA GLU A 43 -30.56 -12.86 -5.29
C GLU A 43 -29.59 -13.29 -6.40
N PRO A 44 -29.55 -14.58 -6.77
CA PRO A 44 -28.55 -15.13 -7.68
C PRO A 44 -28.67 -14.61 -9.13
N SER A 45 -29.88 -14.24 -9.57
CA SER A 45 -30.16 -13.80 -10.94
C SER A 45 -31.27 -12.75 -10.90
N ILE A 46 -30.94 -11.52 -11.30
CA ILE A 46 -31.85 -10.38 -11.30
C ILE A 46 -32.11 -9.97 -12.76
N ALA A 47 -33.37 -10.09 -13.18
CA ALA A 47 -33.77 -9.86 -14.57
C ALA A 47 -33.40 -8.46 -15.09
N ALA A 48 -33.46 -7.43 -14.24
CA ALA A 48 -33.09 -6.06 -14.62
C ALA A 48 -31.59 -5.93 -14.94
N LEU A 49 -30.72 -6.61 -14.18
CA LEU A 49 -29.27 -6.63 -14.43
C LEU A 49 -28.95 -7.42 -15.72
N GLU A 50 -29.59 -8.58 -15.89
CA GLU A 50 -29.44 -9.40 -17.10
C GLU A 50 -30.04 -8.76 -18.37
N ALA A 51 -30.86 -7.71 -18.23
CA ALA A 51 -31.37 -6.92 -19.35
C ALA A 51 -30.41 -5.81 -19.81
N CYS A 52 -29.39 -5.47 -19.01
CA CYS A 52 -28.38 -4.50 -19.39
C CYS A 52 -27.50 -5.02 -20.53
N GLU A 53 -27.05 -4.12 -21.41
CA GLU A 53 -26.18 -4.46 -22.54
C GLU A 53 -24.88 -5.13 -22.10
N ALA A 54 -24.30 -4.65 -20.99
CA ALA A 54 -23.09 -5.20 -20.36
C ALA A 54 -23.18 -6.71 -20.05
N PHE A 55 -24.38 -7.29 -19.88
CA PHE A 55 -24.52 -8.73 -19.67
C PHE A 55 -23.99 -9.55 -20.85
N ALA A 56 -23.94 -8.98 -22.06
CA ALA A 56 -23.29 -9.62 -23.21
C ALA A 56 -21.80 -9.88 -22.94
N ASP A 57 -21.07 -8.92 -22.37
CA ASP A 57 -19.65 -9.04 -22.07
C ASP A 57 -19.37 -10.12 -21.02
N TYR A 58 -20.24 -10.23 -20.00
CA TYR A 58 -20.13 -11.31 -19.03
C TYR A 58 -20.27 -12.69 -19.66
N ARG A 59 -21.20 -12.85 -20.61
CA ARG A 59 -21.39 -14.13 -21.33
C ARG A 59 -20.22 -14.48 -22.23
N THR A 60 -19.68 -13.51 -22.97
CA THR A 60 -18.68 -13.77 -24.01
C THR A 60 -17.26 -13.66 -23.49
N SER A 61 -16.89 -12.49 -22.98
CA SER A 61 -15.51 -12.12 -22.66
C SER A 61 -15.10 -12.55 -21.26
N VAL A 62 -15.99 -12.43 -20.27
CA VAL A 62 -15.68 -12.75 -18.86
C VAL A 62 -15.70 -14.25 -18.60
N PHE A 63 -16.78 -14.93 -19.01
CA PHE A 63 -16.97 -16.36 -18.77
C PHE A 63 -16.78 -17.23 -20.03
N GLY A 64 -16.27 -16.67 -21.12
CA GLY A 64 -15.82 -17.45 -22.28
C GLY A 64 -16.92 -18.24 -23.01
N GLY A 65 -18.16 -17.76 -22.99
CA GLY A 65 -19.33 -18.43 -23.60
C GLY A 65 -20.09 -19.38 -22.67
N MET A 66 -19.64 -19.55 -21.43
CA MET A 66 -20.37 -20.36 -20.44
C MET A 66 -21.68 -19.68 -20.01
N PRO A 67 -22.72 -20.46 -19.67
CA PRO A 67 -23.92 -19.91 -19.04
C PRO A 67 -23.57 -19.17 -17.73
N VAL A 68 -23.98 -17.90 -17.64
CA VAL A 68 -23.71 -16.99 -16.51
C VAL A 68 -25.02 -16.40 -15.99
N GLN A 69 -25.00 -15.90 -14.76
CA GLN A 69 -26.06 -15.11 -14.15
C GLN A 69 -25.49 -13.81 -13.56
N LEU A 70 -26.31 -12.75 -13.52
CA LEU A 70 -26.00 -11.52 -12.77
C LEU A 70 -26.98 -11.38 -11.62
N GLY A 71 -26.46 -11.51 -10.41
CA GLY A 71 -27.19 -11.35 -9.16
C GLY A 71 -26.69 -10.17 -8.34
N MET A 72 -27.15 -10.08 -7.09
CA MET A 72 -26.67 -9.08 -6.14
C MET A 72 -26.66 -9.64 -4.71
N CYS A 73 -25.65 -9.25 -3.95
CA CYS A 73 -25.65 -9.31 -2.48
C CYS A 73 -25.71 -7.87 -1.94
N TRP A 74 -26.63 -7.59 -1.02
CA TRP A 74 -26.78 -6.24 -0.48
C TRP A 74 -27.30 -6.24 0.96
N GLY A 75 -26.99 -5.18 1.71
CA GLY A 75 -27.44 -5.02 3.10
C GLY A 75 -26.38 -4.40 4.00
N ARG A 76 -26.32 -4.87 5.24
CA ARG A 76 -25.39 -4.41 6.28
C ARG A 76 -24.68 -5.59 6.92
N ASN A 77 -23.35 -5.56 6.81
CA ASN A 77 -22.46 -6.49 7.50
C ASN A 77 -21.13 -5.79 7.83
N THR A 78 -20.54 -6.12 8.98
CA THR A 78 -19.16 -5.75 9.36
C THR A 78 -18.35 -6.98 9.78
N LYS A 79 -18.96 -8.17 9.81
CA LYS A 79 -18.36 -9.36 10.40
C LYS A 79 -17.97 -10.38 9.33
N LEU A 80 -16.98 -11.20 9.63
CA LEU A 80 -16.60 -12.36 8.82
C LEU A 80 -17.76 -13.34 8.69
N ASN A 81 -18.27 -13.84 9.83
CA ASN A 81 -19.31 -14.85 9.97
C ASN A 81 -19.02 -16.19 9.27
N CYS A 82 -18.81 -16.18 7.95
CA CYS A 82 -18.48 -17.32 7.13
C CYS A 82 -17.39 -16.96 6.11
N LEU A 83 -16.90 -18.00 5.44
CA LEU A 83 -16.15 -17.94 4.20
C LEU A 83 -16.66 -19.04 3.28
N GLU A 84 -16.88 -18.72 2.01
CA GLU A 84 -17.33 -19.62 0.96
C GLU A 84 -16.34 -19.66 -0.20
N TYR A 85 -16.41 -20.74 -0.96
CA TYR A 85 -15.72 -20.87 -2.24
C TYR A 85 -16.60 -21.58 -3.26
N HIS A 86 -16.31 -21.30 -4.53
CA HIS A 86 -16.93 -21.88 -5.71
C HIS A 86 -15.88 -22.66 -6.52
N ARG A 87 -16.29 -23.39 -7.56
CA ARG A 87 -15.34 -24.00 -8.52
C ARG A 87 -14.92 -23.07 -9.65
N ASP A 88 -15.32 -21.81 -9.54
CA ASP A 88 -15.15 -20.78 -10.56
C ASP A 88 -14.82 -19.46 -9.86
N SER A 89 -14.26 -18.51 -10.61
CA SER A 89 -14.06 -17.15 -10.11
C SER A 89 -15.42 -16.44 -9.95
N GLU A 90 -15.51 -15.57 -8.94
CA GLU A 90 -16.63 -14.65 -8.74
C GLU A 90 -16.22 -13.24 -9.19
N PHE A 91 -17.12 -12.51 -9.85
CA PHE A 91 -16.89 -11.10 -10.17
C PHE A 91 -17.83 -10.21 -9.37
N ASN A 92 -17.26 -9.19 -8.74
CA ASN A 92 -17.95 -8.28 -7.84
C ASN A 92 -17.84 -6.83 -8.31
N LEU A 93 -18.97 -6.12 -8.32
CA LEU A 93 -19.06 -4.70 -8.68
C LEU A 93 -19.96 -3.96 -7.68
N GLY A 94 -19.42 -2.96 -6.99
CA GLY A 94 -20.13 -2.23 -5.95
C GLY A 94 -20.78 -0.93 -6.45
N LEU A 95 -22.01 -0.65 -6.00
CA LEU A 95 -22.63 0.68 -6.17
C LEU A 95 -21.90 1.76 -5.36
N GLY A 96 -21.48 1.38 -4.16
CA GLY A 96 -20.60 2.16 -3.30
C GLY A 96 -19.39 1.32 -2.91
N ASP A 97 -18.48 1.92 -2.16
CA ASP A 97 -17.32 1.23 -1.62
C ASP A 97 -17.73 0.08 -0.69
N PHE A 98 -17.08 -1.06 -0.85
CA PHE A 98 -17.30 -2.24 -0.03
C PHE A 98 -15.99 -2.90 0.34
N ILE A 99 -16.02 -3.73 1.38
CA ILE A 99 -14.85 -4.46 1.86
C ILE A 99 -15.08 -5.95 1.72
N LEU A 100 -14.10 -6.66 1.18
CA LEU A 100 -14.05 -8.11 1.13
C LEU A 100 -13.11 -8.63 2.21
N LEU A 101 -13.57 -9.62 2.97
CA LEU A 101 -12.73 -10.41 3.88
C LEU A 101 -12.35 -11.70 3.16
N LEU A 102 -11.05 -11.85 2.87
CA LEU A 102 -10.52 -12.87 1.97
C LEU A 102 -9.51 -13.78 2.66
N ALA A 103 -9.55 -15.05 2.32
CA ALA A 103 -8.51 -16.03 2.64
C ALA A 103 -8.27 -16.96 1.44
N LYS A 104 -7.23 -17.79 1.46
CA LYS A 104 -6.95 -18.73 0.37
C LYS A 104 -7.37 -20.15 0.72
N GLN A 105 -7.79 -20.91 -0.29
CA GLN A 105 -8.24 -22.29 -0.09
C GLN A 105 -7.10 -23.22 0.35
N ASP A 106 -5.86 -22.95 -0.07
CA ASP A 106 -4.66 -23.68 0.35
C ASP A 106 -4.23 -23.36 1.80
N GLU A 107 -4.88 -22.40 2.46
CA GLU A 107 -4.67 -22.08 3.88
C GLU A 107 -5.55 -22.92 4.82
N ILE A 108 -6.45 -23.74 4.28
CA ILE A 108 -7.28 -24.69 5.03
C ILE A 108 -6.40 -25.87 5.44
N GLU A 109 -6.26 -26.09 6.75
CA GLU A 109 -5.47 -27.17 7.34
C GLU A 109 -6.40 -28.12 8.10
N ASP A 110 -6.36 -29.42 7.76
CA ASP A 110 -7.24 -30.44 8.34
C ASP A 110 -8.74 -30.08 8.30
N GLY A 111 -9.15 -29.35 7.27
CA GLY A 111 -10.54 -28.90 7.07
C GLY A 111 -10.96 -27.72 7.95
N VAL A 112 -10.01 -27.00 8.53
CA VAL A 112 -10.23 -25.80 9.35
C VAL A 112 -9.39 -24.65 8.81
N LEU A 113 -9.95 -23.46 8.75
CA LEU A 113 -9.23 -22.23 8.42
C LEU A 113 -9.05 -21.37 9.67
N ASP A 114 -7.81 -20.93 9.93
CA ASP A 114 -7.50 -19.98 10.99
C ASP A 114 -7.86 -18.56 10.54
N THR A 115 -8.75 -17.88 11.27
CA THR A 115 -9.21 -16.54 10.90
C THR A 115 -8.10 -15.50 10.97
N ALA A 116 -6.98 -15.77 11.65
CA ALA A 116 -5.80 -14.90 11.63
C ALA A 116 -5.15 -14.77 10.23
N LYS A 117 -5.46 -15.68 9.29
CA LYS A 117 -5.00 -15.62 7.90
C LYS A 117 -5.85 -14.70 7.00
N VAL A 118 -7.02 -14.27 7.49
CA VAL A 118 -7.95 -13.42 6.73
C VAL A 118 -7.36 -12.02 6.52
N LYS A 119 -7.53 -11.50 5.31
CA LYS A 119 -7.15 -10.14 4.89
C LYS A 119 -8.39 -9.35 4.47
N ALA A 120 -8.38 -8.05 4.74
CA ALA A 120 -9.46 -7.16 4.34
C ALA A 120 -9.03 -6.27 3.17
N PHE A 121 -9.86 -6.20 2.13
CA PHE A 121 -9.60 -5.37 0.95
C PHE A 121 -10.80 -4.48 0.63
N ARG A 122 -10.57 -3.16 0.59
CA ARG A 122 -11.54 -2.17 0.13
C ARG A 122 -11.54 -2.13 -1.40
N VAL A 123 -12.74 -2.27 -1.96
CA VAL A 123 -13.04 -2.13 -3.38
C VAL A 123 -13.78 -0.79 -3.56
N PRO A 124 -13.25 0.17 -4.34
CA PRO A 124 -13.95 1.42 -4.60
C PRO A 124 -15.24 1.22 -5.41
N ALA A 125 -16.18 2.14 -5.25
CA ALA A 125 -17.42 2.19 -6.02
C ALA A 125 -17.15 2.12 -7.53
N GLY A 126 -17.94 1.32 -8.26
CA GLY A 126 -17.83 1.17 -9.70
C GLY A 126 -16.63 0.36 -10.20
N VAL A 127 -15.73 -0.08 -9.30
CA VAL A 127 -14.58 -0.93 -9.65
C VAL A 127 -15.02 -2.39 -9.71
N LEU A 128 -14.81 -3.03 -10.87
CA LEU A 128 -15.03 -4.46 -11.06
C LEU A 128 -13.81 -5.25 -10.60
N VAL A 129 -14.01 -6.18 -9.68
CA VAL A 129 -12.95 -7.10 -9.23
C VAL A 129 -13.35 -8.55 -9.49
N GLU A 130 -12.36 -9.37 -9.80
CA GLU A 130 -12.48 -10.82 -9.81
C GLU A 130 -11.84 -11.38 -8.55
N VAL A 131 -12.58 -12.26 -7.85
CA VAL A 131 -12.08 -13.12 -6.79
C VAL A 131 -11.84 -14.50 -7.40
N TYR A 132 -10.60 -14.99 -7.34
CA TYR A 132 -10.25 -16.26 -7.97
C TYR A 132 -10.97 -17.44 -7.32
N ALA A 133 -11.20 -18.53 -8.08
CA ALA A 133 -11.78 -19.77 -7.56
C ALA A 133 -11.07 -20.37 -6.32
N THR A 134 -9.79 -20.03 -6.12
CA THR A 134 -8.97 -20.47 -4.96
C THR A 134 -9.02 -19.50 -3.78
N THR A 135 -9.82 -18.44 -3.88
CA THR A 135 -9.99 -17.43 -2.84
C THR A 135 -11.35 -17.61 -2.19
N LEU A 136 -11.35 -17.61 -0.87
CA LEU A 136 -12.54 -17.65 -0.07
C LEU A 136 -13.01 -16.24 0.24
N HIS A 137 -14.32 -16.00 0.20
CA HIS A 137 -14.97 -14.74 0.52
C HIS A 137 -16.35 -15.00 1.13
N TYR A 138 -17.07 -13.99 1.60
CA TYR A 138 -18.47 -14.13 2.00
C TYR A 138 -19.21 -12.81 1.75
N ALA A 139 -20.42 -12.65 2.31
CA ALA A 139 -21.18 -11.42 2.25
C ALA A 139 -20.28 -10.19 2.52
N PRO A 140 -20.18 -9.23 1.58
CA PRO A 140 -19.32 -8.06 1.73
C PRO A 140 -19.58 -7.29 3.01
N CYS A 141 -18.59 -6.54 3.47
CA CYS A 141 -18.77 -5.57 4.54
C CYS A 141 -19.01 -4.17 3.97
N HIS A 142 -19.87 -3.39 4.64
CA HIS A 142 -20.11 -2.00 4.26
C HIS A 142 -18.98 -1.09 4.74
N THR A 143 -18.82 0.06 4.10
CA THR A 143 -17.94 1.15 4.55
C THR A 143 -18.69 2.24 5.31
N ASP A 144 -19.98 2.41 5.00
CA ASP A 144 -20.90 3.33 5.67
C ASP A 144 -22.17 2.58 6.11
N GLU A 145 -22.53 2.69 7.39
CA GLU A 145 -23.66 1.93 7.97
C GLU A 145 -25.01 2.39 7.42
N THR A 146 -25.14 3.67 7.09
CA THR A 146 -26.40 4.26 6.59
C THR A 146 -26.66 3.79 5.16
N ALA A 147 -25.65 3.89 4.30
CA ALA A 147 -25.71 3.48 2.91
C ALA A 147 -25.77 1.95 2.73
N GLY A 148 -25.12 1.21 3.63
CA GLY A 148 -24.89 -0.23 3.51
C GLY A 148 -24.00 -0.57 2.32
N PHE A 149 -24.08 -1.81 1.83
CA PHE A 149 -23.44 -2.22 0.58
C PHE A 149 -24.48 -2.74 -0.42
N ARG A 150 -24.18 -2.59 -1.71
CA ARG A 150 -24.86 -3.25 -2.84
C ARG A 150 -23.79 -3.70 -3.81
N VAL A 151 -23.64 -5.01 -3.96
CA VAL A 151 -22.57 -5.62 -4.76
C VAL A 151 -23.19 -6.59 -5.75
N LEU A 152 -23.07 -6.28 -7.04
CA LEU A 152 -23.39 -7.21 -8.11
C LEU A 152 -22.46 -8.42 -7.99
N VAL A 153 -23.03 -9.60 -8.20
CA VAL A 153 -22.34 -10.89 -8.16
C VAL A 153 -22.54 -11.58 -9.50
N ALA A 154 -21.48 -11.76 -10.27
CA ALA A 154 -21.52 -12.53 -11.52
C ALA A 154 -20.83 -13.88 -11.33
N LEU A 155 -21.58 -14.95 -11.62
CA LEU A 155 -21.18 -16.35 -11.42
C LEU A 155 -21.74 -17.23 -12.53
N PRO A 156 -21.23 -18.46 -12.73
CA PRO A 156 -21.87 -19.43 -13.61
C PRO A 156 -23.33 -19.69 -13.21
N ARG A 157 -24.17 -19.88 -14.23
CA ARG A 157 -25.61 -20.09 -14.08
C ARG A 157 -25.90 -21.29 -13.15
N GLY A 158 -26.73 -21.05 -12.15
CA GLY A 158 -27.13 -22.03 -11.14
C GLY A 158 -26.31 -21.98 -9.85
N THR A 159 -25.21 -21.21 -9.78
CA THR A 159 -24.45 -21.04 -8.54
C THR A 159 -25.32 -20.38 -7.47
N ASN A 160 -25.14 -20.79 -6.21
CA ASN A 160 -25.89 -20.33 -5.03
C ASN A 160 -27.39 -20.66 -5.05
N THR A 161 -27.83 -21.57 -5.92
CA THR A 161 -29.20 -22.12 -5.90
C THR A 161 -29.29 -23.39 -5.05
N GLU A 162 -30.36 -24.17 -5.19
CA GLU A 162 -30.64 -25.35 -4.36
C GLU A 162 -29.44 -26.30 -4.22
N LYS A 163 -29.17 -26.73 -2.99
CA LYS A 163 -28.12 -27.71 -2.69
C LYS A 163 -28.41 -29.02 -3.43
N PRO A 164 -27.44 -29.59 -4.18
CA PRO A 164 -27.66 -30.85 -4.88
C PRO A 164 -27.84 -32.03 -3.91
N ALA A 165 -28.55 -33.06 -4.36
CA ALA A 165 -28.68 -34.30 -3.62
C ALA A 165 -27.32 -35.02 -3.52
N LEU A 166 -26.81 -35.16 -2.30
CA LEU A 166 -25.52 -35.78 -2.03
C LEU A 166 -25.64 -37.30 -2.05
N ARG A 167 -24.70 -37.96 -2.74
CA ARG A 167 -24.53 -39.42 -2.69
C ARG A 167 -23.64 -39.88 -1.53
N GLY A 168 -22.98 -38.94 -0.86
CA GLY A 168 -21.93 -39.19 0.13
C GLY A 168 -20.61 -39.63 -0.50
N GLY A 169 -19.54 -39.58 0.29
CA GLY A 169 -18.23 -40.11 -0.07
C GLY A 169 -17.16 -39.07 -0.35
N SER A 170 -17.51 -37.79 -0.48
CA SER A 170 -16.51 -36.71 -0.50
C SER A 170 -16.33 -36.12 0.91
N PRO A 171 -15.08 -35.92 1.39
CA PRO A 171 -14.83 -35.21 2.64
C PRO A 171 -15.39 -33.78 2.68
N GLU A 172 -15.60 -33.17 1.51
CA GLU A 172 -16.12 -31.80 1.39
C GLU A 172 -17.65 -31.72 1.38
N ASP A 173 -18.36 -32.85 1.30
CA ASP A 173 -19.84 -32.90 1.30
C ASP A 173 -20.44 -32.18 2.53
N LYS A 174 -19.71 -32.19 3.65
CA LYS A 174 -20.08 -31.53 4.90
C LYS A 174 -20.05 -30.00 4.82
N TYR A 175 -19.26 -29.43 3.90
CA TYR A 175 -19.19 -27.98 3.69
C TYR A 175 -20.18 -27.50 2.62
N LEU A 176 -20.71 -28.39 1.76
CA LEU A 176 -21.57 -27.99 0.66
C LEU A 176 -22.89 -27.39 1.19
N GLY A 177 -23.12 -26.10 0.92
CA GLY A 177 -24.29 -25.35 1.39
C GLY A 177 -25.32 -25.09 0.29
N ALA A 178 -24.89 -24.95 -0.96
CA ALA A 178 -25.73 -24.65 -2.12
C ALA A 178 -25.07 -25.20 -3.40
N CYS A 179 -25.76 -25.09 -4.55
CA CYS A 179 -25.17 -25.45 -5.84
C CYS A 179 -23.88 -24.64 -6.08
N ASN A 180 -22.78 -25.34 -6.33
CA ASN A 180 -21.45 -24.76 -6.52
C ASN A 180 -20.98 -23.87 -5.36
N LYS A 181 -21.37 -24.15 -4.10
CA LYS A 181 -20.97 -23.36 -2.92
C LYS A 181 -20.68 -24.23 -1.71
N TRP A 182 -19.45 -24.14 -1.23
CA TRP A 182 -18.97 -24.74 0.02
C TRP A 182 -18.75 -23.63 1.03
N LEU A 183 -19.27 -23.80 2.24
CA LEU A 183 -19.35 -22.77 3.28
C LEU A 183 -18.67 -23.25 4.56
N LEU A 184 -17.71 -22.46 5.04
CA LEU A 184 -17.05 -22.61 6.33
C LEU A 184 -17.61 -21.53 7.26
N ALA A 185 -18.25 -21.93 8.35
CA ALA A 185 -18.85 -21.01 9.30
C ALA A 185 -17.97 -20.81 10.55
N HIS A 186 -18.00 -19.61 11.11
CA HIS A 186 -17.53 -19.34 12.47
C HIS A 186 -18.59 -19.78 13.47
N SER A 187 -18.20 -20.29 14.64
CA SER A 187 -19.14 -20.83 15.64
C SER A 187 -20.17 -19.83 16.16
N GLU A 188 -19.86 -18.54 16.07
CA GLU A 188 -20.74 -17.44 16.52
C GLU A 188 -21.80 -17.03 15.49
N SER A 189 -21.61 -17.44 14.22
CA SER A 189 -22.47 -17.05 13.09
C SER A 189 -23.89 -17.63 13.19
N ALA A 190 -24.84 -17.02 12.48
CA ALA A 190 -26.19 -17.55 12.37
C ALA A 190 -26.21 -18.83 11.52
N GLU A 191 -25.33 -18.90 10.52
CA GLU A 191 -25.16 -20.01 9.60
C GLU A 191 -24.71 -21.28 10.34
N ALA A 192 -23.77 -21.17 11.27
CA ALA A 192 -23.37 -22.27 12.15
C ALA A 192 -24.56 -22.78 12.99
N LYS A 193 -25.37 -21.87 13.54
CA LYS A 193 -26.59 -22.22 14.29
C LYS A 193 -27.64 -22.90 13.42
N ASN A 194 -27.61 -22.66 12.12
CA ASN A 194 -28.48 -23.27 11.10
C ASN A 194 -27.86 -24.52 10.45
N GLY A 195 -26.77 -25.06 11.00
CA GLY A 195 -26.19 -26.34 10.58
C GLY A 195 -25.08 -26.25 9.53
N ALA A 196 -24.58 -25.05 9.20
CA ALA A 196 -23.35 -24.92 8.43
C ALA A 196 -22.16 -25.48 9.23
N ALA A 197 -21.18 -26.06 8.52
CA ALA A 197 -20.02 -26.66 9.17
C ALA A 197 -19.15 -25.60 9.85
N VAL A 198 -18.96 -25.73 11.17
CA VAL A 198 -18.06 -24.88 11.95
C VAL A 198 -16.62 -25.25 11.61
N ALA A 199 -15.99 -24.40 10.80
CA ALA A 199 -14.67 -24.66 10.24
C ALA A 199 -13.78 -23.40 10.16
N LEU A 200 -14.24 -22.28 10.72
CA LEU A 200 -13.39 -21.12 10.99
C LEU A 200 -13.01 -21.12 12.47
N ARG A 201 -11.71 -21.03 12.76
CA ARG A 201 -11.16 -21.00 14.12
C ARG A 201 -10.44 -19.68 14.37
N GLY A 202 -10.74 -19.04 15.49
CA GLY A 202 -10.10 -17.79 15.89
C GLY A 202 -11.15 -16.76 16.28
N GLU A 203 -10.88 -15.49 15.99
CA GLU A 203 -11.82 -14.40 16.18
C GLU A 203 -12.85 -14.36 15.03
N ASN A 204 -14.12 -14.10 15.36
CA ASN A 204 -15.10 -13.67 14.36
C ASN A 204 -14.85 -12.20 14.02
N ILE A 205 -13.90 -11.98 13.11
CA ILE A 205 -13.43 -10.65 12.72
C ILE A 205 -14.62 -9.71 12.51
N ASP A 206 -14.56 -8.56 13.15
CA ASP A 206 -15.50 -7.46 13.00
C ASP A 206 -14.73 -6.21 12.62
N ILE A 207 -14.99 -5.67 11.43
CA ILE A 207 -14.30 -4.48 10.92
C ILE A 207 -14.94 -3.16 11.39
N ALA A 208 -16.01 -3.20 12.19
CA ALA A 208 -16.66 -1.99 12.68
C ALA A 208 -15.70 -1.00 13.40
N PRO A 209 -14.73 -1.45 14.22
CA PRO A 209 -13.75 -0.56 14.83
C PRO A 209 -12.89 0.19 13.80
N GLU A 210 -12.52 -0.47 12.69
CA GLU A 210 -11.74 0.12 11.61
C GLU A 210 -12.53 1.14 10.79
N LEU A 211 -13.84 0.94 10.62
CA LEU A 211 -14.72 1.91 9.94
C LEU A 211 -14.90 3.20 10.74
N GLN A 212 -14.79 3.11 12.07
CA GLN A 212 -14.87 4.25 12.98
C GLN A 212 -13.51 4.92 13.21
N ALA A 213 -12.41 4.30 12.76
CA ALA A 213 -11.10 4.90 12.83
C ALA A 213 -11.04 6.07 11.83
N PRO A 214 -10.72 7.30 12.27
CA PRO A 214 -10.58 8.41 11.36
C PRO A 214 -9.49 8.08 10.34
N MET A 215 -9.82 8.16 9.05
CA MET A 215 -8.87 8.01 7.94
C MET A 215 -7.59 8.81 8.26
N GLY A 216 -6.43 8.16 8.07
CA GLY A 216 -5.13 8.75 8.32
C GLY A 216 -4.98 10.05 7.54
N ILE A 217 -4.25 11.01 8.10
CA ILE A 217 -4.07 12.32 7.48
C ILE A 217 -3.45 12.21 6.08
N ALA A 218 -2.51 11.27 5.90
CA ALA A 218 -1.90 10.96 4.60
C ALA A 218 -2.93 10.50 3.57
N ASP A 219 -3.78 9.54 3.93
CA ASP A 219 -4.82 9.01 3.04
C ASP A 219 -5.82 10.10 2.66
N LYS A 220 -6.22 10.96 3.61
CA LYS A 220 -7.09 12.11 3.33
C LYS A 220 -6.47 13.06 2.31
N ILE A 221 -5.18 13.37 2.45
CA ILE A 221 -4.44 14.22 1.51
C ILE A 221 -4.38 13.56 0.14
N ILE A 222 -4.04 12.27 0.07
CA ILE A 222 -3.98 11.51 -1.18
C ILE A 222 -5.34 11.52 -1.90
N GLU A 223 -6.45 11.27 -1.19
CA GLU A 223 -7.79 11.33 -1.79
C GLU A 223 -8.11 12.73 -2.33
N ALA A 224 -7.80 13.78 -1.57
CA ALA A 224 -8.00 15.15 -2.02
C ALA A 224 -7.15 15.49 -3.27
N LEU A 225 -5.91 14.99 -3.34
CA LEU A 225 -5.04 15.15 -4.50
C LEU A 225 -5.58 14.38 -5.72
N ARG A 226 -6.13 13.17 -5.53
CA ARG A 226 -6.79 12.40 -6.59
C ARG A 226 -7.97 13.15 -7.19
N GLU A 227 -8.82 13.70 -6.32
CA GLU A 227 -10.01 14.44 -6.74
C GLU A 227 -9.63 15.74 -7.46
N LYS A 228 -8.62 16.45 -6.94
CA LYS A 228 -8.20 17.75 -7.48
C LYS A 228 -7.48 17.61 -8.83
N TYR A 229 -6.59 16.63 -8.97
CA TYR A 229 -5.65 16.56 -10.08
C TYR A 229 -5.86 15.41 -11.07
N HIS A 230 -6.64 14.40 -10.69
CA HIS A 230 -6.84 13.18 -11.48
C HIS A 230 -5.52 12.62 -12.07
N PRO A 231 -4.50 12.37 -11.23
CA PRO A 231 -3.17 11.98 -11.70
C PRO A 231 -3.16 10.57 -12.32
N LEU A 232 -2.24 10.35 -13.25
CA LEU A 232 -1.87 9.03 -13.76
C LEU A 232 -0.99 8.25 -12.76
N GLY A 233 -0.37 8.94 -11.81
CA GLY A 233 0.41 8.31 -10.74
C GLY A 233 0.77 9.27 -9.62
N ILE A 234 1.01 8.72 -8.44
CA ILE A 234 1.37 9.43 -7.21
C ILE A 234 2.56 8.72 -6.56
N ALA A 235 3.66 9.43 -6.37
CA ALA A 235 4.81 8.96 -5.59
C ALA A 235 5.00 9.87 -4.36
N VAL A 236 4.75 9.34 -3.17
CA VAL A 236 4.97 10.04 -1.90
C VAL A 236 6.41 9.79 -1.46
N TYR A 237 7.11 10.82 -1.00
CA TYR A 237 8.46 10.68 -0.45
C TYR A 237 8.54 11.41 0.91
N GLY A 238 9.74 11.54 1.44
CA GLY A 238 9.96 12.22 2.71
C GLY A 238 9.33 11.49 3.90
N SER A 239 8.91 12.27 4.90
CA SER A 239 8.53 11.73 6.22
C SER A 239 7.22 10.93 6.20
N PHE A 240 6.32 11.26 5.27
CA PHE A 240 5.05 10.55 5.11
C PHE A 240 5.25 9.19 4.45
N ALA A 241 6.22 9.07 3.55
CA ALA A 241 6.56 7.80 2.91
C ALA A 241 7.24 6.82 3.87
N ASP A 242 8.15 7.30 4.71
CA ASP A 242 8.90 6.45 5.65
C ASP A 242 8.24 6.28 7.04
N GLY A 243 7.08 6.92 7.26
CA GLY A 243 6.30 6.86 8.49
C GLY A 243 6.89 7.63 9.67
N SER A 244 7.86 8.50 9.43
CA SER A 244 8.51 9.32 10.46
C SER A 244 7.92 10.73 10.62
N ASN A 245 6.82 11.00 9.94
CA ASN A 245 6.13 12.28 9.98
C ASN A 245 5.65 12.63 11.39
N ASN A 246 5.63 13.92 11.66
CA ASN A 246 5.14 14.53 12.88
C ASN A 246 4.29 15.75 12.54
N GLN A 247 3.81 16.46 13.56
CA GLN A 247 2.94 17.63 13.40
C GLN A 247 3.54 18.81 12.59
N ASN A 248 4.87 18.83 12.39
CA ASN A 248 5.58 19.86 11.61
C ASN A 248 6.13 19.28 10.30
N SER A 249 5.64 18.12 9.86
CA SER A 249 6.06 17.52 8.60
C SER A 249 5.14 17.96 7.47
N ASP A 250 5.75 18.31 6.36
CA ASP A 250 5.06 18.60 5.11
C ASP A 250 4.71 17.27 4.41
N PHE A 251 3.71 17.29 3.53
CA PHE A 251 3.37 16.14 2.70
C PHE A 251 4.09 16.25 1.36
N ASP A 252 5.19 15.49 1.23
CA ASP A 252 6.03 15.51 0.04
C ASP A 252 5.54 14.48 -1.00
N ALA A 253 5.23 14.91 -2.22
CA ALA A 253 4.87 13.99 -3.30
C ALA A 253 5.20 14.51 -4.70
N LEU A 254 5.28 13.57 -5.66
CA LEU A 254 5.28 13.85 -7.08
C LEU A 254 4.04 13.24 -7.71
N LEU A 255 3.28 14.06 -8.43
CA LEU A 255 2.12 13.66 -9.22
C LEU A 255 2.48 13.66 -10.71
N LEU A 256 2.20 12.55 -11.37
CA LEU A 256 2.21 12.45 -12.83
C LEU A 256 0.81 12.77 -13.33
N LEU A 257 0.66 13.86 -14.08
CA LEU A 257 -0.61 14.28 -14.67
C LEU A 257 -0.71 13.79 -16.12
N PRO A 258 -1.93 13.55 -16.65
CA PRO A 258 -2.09 13.20 -18.06
C PRO A 258 -1.55 14.31 -18.98
N ASP A 259 -1.88 15.55 -18.64
CA ASP A 259 -1.54 16.74 -19.42
C ASP A 259 -1.07 17.85 -18.45
N GLY A 260 -0.40 18.89 -18.97
CA GLY A 260 -0.04 20.09 -18.20
C GLY A 260 1.46 20.38 -18.13
N GLU A 261 1.79 21.60 -17.70
CA GLU A 261 3.17 22.03 -17.43
C GLU A 261 3.61 21.64 -16.02
N THR A 262 4.91 21.71 -15.76
CA THR A 262 5.46 21.49 -14.42
C THR A 262 4.91 22.53 -13.45
N GLY A 263 4.46 22.08 -12.28
CA GLY A 263 3.89 22.92 -11.25
C GLY A 263 4.27 22.45 -9.85
N HIS A 264 3.85 23.23 -8.86
CA HIS A 264 4.06 22.96 -7.45
C HIS A 264 2.81 23.37 -6.67
N ASP A 265 2.35 22.49 -5.77
CA ASP A 265 1.24 22.75 -4.86
C ASP A 265 1.79 22.82 -3.44
N ASP A 266 1.78 24.04 -2.90
CA ASP A 266 2.20 24.42 -1.56
C ASP A 266 1.01 24.74 -0.64
N SER A 267 -0.20 24.35 -1.03
CA SER A 267 -1.41 24.61 -0.24
C SER A 267 -1.44 23.79 1.05
N VAL A 268 -2.36 24.14 1.95
CA VAL A 268 -2.55 23.42 3.22
C VAL A 268 -3.79 22.55 3.12
N LEU A 269 -3.62 21.23 3.27
CA LEU A 269 -4.73 20.28 3.36
C LEU A 269 -4.76 19.65 4.74
N PHE A 270 -5.91 19.74 5.40
CA PHE A 270 -6.15 19.13 6.71
C PHE A 270 -5.14 19.53 7.81
N GLY A 271 -4.53 20.72 7.68
CA GLY A 271 -3.52 21.23 8.63
C GLY A 271 -2.09 20.76 8.31
N THR A 272 -1.84 20.18 7.15
CA THR A 272 -0.53 19.77 6.65
C THR A 272 -0.18 20.61 5.41
N GLU A 273 0.99 21.24 5.42
CA GLU A 273 1.54 21.92 4.23
C GLU A 273 1.92 20.88 3.18
N LEU A 274 1.60 21.16 1.93
CA LEU A 274 1.99 20.33 0.80
C LEU A 274 3.37 20.76 0.26
N ASP A 275 4.19 19.79 -0.12
CA ASP A 275 5.34 19.98 -1.01
C ASP A 275 5.16 19.03 -2.21
N VAL A 276 4.15 19.34 -3.02
CA VAL A 276 3.69 18.42 -4.08
C VAL A 276 4.08 18.95 -5.45
N TRP A 277 4.97 18.23 -6.12
CA TRP A 277 5.41 18.56 -7.48
C TRP A 277 4.51 17.91 -8.54
N LEU A 278 4.10 18.70 -9.51
CA LEU A 278 3.21 18.29 -10.60
C LEU A 278 3.99 18.20 -11.90
N TYR A 279 3.92 17.07 -12.60
CA TYR A 279 4.55 16.89 -13.91
C TYR A 279 3.56 16.29 -14.90
N GLY A 280 3.30 16.97 -16.02
CA GLY A 280 2.57 16.37 -17.13
C GLY A 280 3.36 15.26 -17.81
N ALA A 281 2.67 14.25 -18.33
CA ALA A 281 3.31 13.07 -18.95
C ALA A 281 4.29 13.43 -20.09
N ALA A 282 4.02 14.52 -20.82
CA ALA A 282 4.89 15.01 -21.88
C ALA A 282 6.28 15.48 -21.39
N HIS A 283 6.42 15.85 -20.11
CA HIS A 283 7.72 16.25 -19.53
C HIS A 283 8.75 15.12 -19.68
N PHE A 284 8.34 13.88 -19.43
CA PHE A 284 9.21 12.71 -19.49
C PHE A 284 9.40 12.14 -20.92
N ALA A 285 8.78 12.78 -21.93
CA ALA A 285 9.05 12.46 -23.33
C ALA A 285 10.27 13.23 -23.88
N ALA A 286 10.67 14.33 -23.22
CA ALA A 286 11.89 15.05 -23.50
C ALA A 286 13.04 14.53 -22.60
N PRO A 287 14.32 14.77 -22.95
CA PRO A 287 15.43 14.49 -22.05
C PRO A 287 15.31 15.29 -20.74
N TYR A 288 15.55 14.62 -19.61
CA TYR A 288 15.64 15.19 -18.26
C TYR A 288 16.85 14.61 -17.55
N ASP A 289 17.30 15.26 -16.48
CA ASP A 289 18.34 14.71 -15.61
C ASP A 289 17.70 13.91 -14.47
N ALA A 290 18.21 12.70 -14.19
CA ALA A 290 17.75 11.91 -13.04
C ALA A 290 18.14 12.58 -11.72
N GLU A 291 19.16 13.45 -11.73
CA GLU A 291 19.59 14.22 -10.55
C GLU A 291 18.48 15.16 -10.04
N ASP A 292 17.60 15.65 -10.92
CA ASP A 292 16.47 16.52 -10.55
C ASP A 292 15.38 15.78 -9.72
N PHE A 293 15.47 14.44 -9.64
CA PHE A 293 14.47 13.58 -9.02
C PHE A 293 15.06 12.69 -7.90
N LEU A 294 16.24 13.03 -7.36
CA LEU A 294 16.91 12.24 -6.30
C LEU A 294 16.03 11.94 -5.08
N GLN A 295 15.05 12.78 -4.77
CA GLN A 295 14.06 12.58 -3.70
C GLN A 295 13.22 11.31 -3.89
N LEU A 296 13.11 10.78 -5.10
CA LEU A 296 12.31 9.58 -5.39
C LEU A 296 13.01 8.26 -5.06
N HIS A 297 14.31 8.24 -4.77
CA HIS A 297 15.07 6.99 -4.61
C HIS A 297 14.42 6.00 -3.61
N ASP A 298 13.79 6.53 -2.56
CA ASP A 298 13.08 5.80 -1.50
C ASP A 298 11.59 6.14 -1.42
N SER A 299 10.99 6.67 -2.50
CA SER A 299 9.57 7.00 -2.51
C SER A 299 8.68 5.76 -2.42
N VAL A 300 7.49 5.96 -1.83
CA VAL A 300 6.36 5.04 -1.89
C VAL A 300 5.48 5.43 -3.07
N ILE A 301 5.40 4.55 -4.07
CA ILE A 301 4.52 4.72 -5.22
C ILE A 301 3.13 4.24 -4.81
N VAL A 302 2.19 5.17 -4.68
CA VAL A 302 0.80 4.90 -4.30
C VAL A 302 0.01 4.46 -5.52
N GLU A 303 0.25 5.10 -6.67
CA GLU A 303 -0.38 4.79 -7.96
C GLU A 303 0.60 5.01 -9.10
N ASP A 304 0.50 4.19 -10.15
CA ASP A 304 1.35 4.30 -11.34
C ASP A 304 0.70 3.61 -12.54
N ALA A 305 -0.38 4.18 -13.07
CA ALA A 305 -1.18 3.58 -14.14
C ALA A 305 -0.37 3.34 -15.44
N THR A 306 0.73 4.08 -15.61
CA THR A 306 1.58 4.01 -16.82
C THR A 306 2.89 3.26 -16.61
N GLY A 307 3.23 2.92 -15.36
CA GLY A 307 4.56 2.39 -15.00
C GLY A 307 5.70 3.42 -15.02
N ARG A 308 5.41 4.70 -15.30
CA ARG A 308 6.41 5.74 -15.51
C ARG A 308 7.08 6.17 -14.21
N LEU A 309 6.35 6.26 -13.09
CA LEU A 309 6.94 6.64 -11.80
C LEU A 309 7.90 5.56 -11.29
N SER A 310 7.54 4.29 -11.49
CA SER A 310 8.40 3.16 -11.17
C SER A 310 9.68 3.15 -11.99
N ALA A 311 9.58 3.47 -13.30
CA ALA A 311 10.74 3.60 -14.17
C ALA A 311 11.65 4.77 -13.76
N LEU A 312 11.08 5.95 -13.49
CA LEU A 312 11.83 7.12 -13.03
C LEU A 312 12.59 6.83 -11.73
N ARG A 313 11.94 6.19 -10.74
CA ARG A 313 12.61 5.78 -9.51
C ARG A 313 13.78 4.81 -9.76
N ALA A 314 13.63 3.89 -10.72
CA ALA A 314 14.70 2.98 -11.10
C ALA A 314 15.88 3.71 -11.76
N GLU A 315 15.61 4.69 -12.63
CA GLU A 315 16.64 5.56 -13.24
C GLU A 315 17.38 6.39 -12.19
N VAL A 316 16.65 6.97 -11.23
CA VAL A 316 17.24 7.71 -10.09
C VAL A 316 18.16 6.80 -9.26
N ASN A 317 17.71 5.59 -8.93
CA ASN A 317 18.52 4.64 -8.19
C ASN A 317 19.77 4.20 -8.98
N ALA A 318 19.64 3.96 -10.29
CA ALA A 318 20.78 3.64 -11.14
C ALA A 318 21.78 4.81 -11.22
N HIS A 319 21.30 6.05 -11.28
CA HIS A 319 22.15 7.24 -11.23
C HIS A 319 22.93 7.29 -9.91
N ILE A 320 22.27 7.10 -8.77
CA ILE A 320 22.88 7.05 -7.44
C ILE A 320 23.94 5.95 -7.34
N GLU A 321 23.65 4.74 -7.85
CA GLU A 321 24.59 3.62 -7.86
C GLU A 321 25.81 3.88 -8.75
N SER A 322 25.63 4.63 -9.82
CA SER A 322 26.70 5.03 -10.75
C SER A 322 27.50 6.26 -10.29
N ALA A 323 27.07 6.93 -9.21
CA ALA A 323 27.69 8.16 -8.74
C ALA A 323 29.19 7.96 -8.45
N PRO A 324 30.06 8.85 -8.96
CA PRO A 324 31.49 8.69 -8.83
C PRO A 324 31.91 8.71 -7.35
N GLN A 325 32.63 7.67 -6.93
CA GLN A 325 33.16 7.58 -5.58
C GLN A 325 34.54 8.24 -5.50
N LYS A 326 34.83 8.89 -4.38
CA LYS A 326 36.17 9.40 -4.09
C LYS A 326 37.20 8.27 -4.07
N THR A 327 38.36 8.55 -4.66
CA THR A 327 39.54 7.69 -4.62
C THR A 327 40.12 7.61 -3.20
N GLU A 328 40.98 6.62 -2.94
CA GLU A 328 41.70 6.51 -1.66
C GLU A 328 42.47 7.80 -1.33
N ALA A 329 43.11 8.41 -2.33
CA ALA A 329 43.88 9.64 -2.15
C ALA A 329 43.01 10.85 -1.77
N GLU A 330 41.84 11.00 -2.42
CA GLU A 330 40.88 12.06 -2.09
C GLU A 330 40.29 11.86 -0.69
N ASN A 331 39.93 10.64 -0.34
CA ASN A 331 39.43 10.30 0.99
C ASN A 331 40.51 10.52 2.08
N ALA A 332 41.77 10.21 1.79
CA ALA A 332 42.89 10.51 2.70
C ALA A 332 43.07 12.04 2.87
N GLN A 333 42.82 12.83 1.84
CA GLN A 333 42.84 14.29 1.92
C GLN A 333 41.69 14.84 2.77
N SER A 334 40.47 14.32 2.60
CA SER A 334 39.31 14.65 3.46
C SER A 334 39.59 14.33 4.93
N LEU A 335 40.18 13.17 5.23
CA LEU A 335 40.55 12.81 6.60
C LEU A 335 41.67 13.71 7.16
N SER A 336 42.65 14.09 6.34
CA SER A 336 43.68 15.08 6.70
C SER A 336 43.09 16.45 7.01
N TRP A 337 42.05 16.85 6.28
CA TRP A 337 41.29 18.06 6.58
C TRP A 337 40.59 17.95 7.95
N CYS A 338 39.90 16.85 8.24
CA CYS A 338 39.27 16.63 9.56
C CYS A 338 40.26 16.78 10.72
N ARG A 339 41.45 16.15 10.62
CA ARG A 339 42.51 16.25 11.64
C ARG A 339 43.03 17.69 11.81
N LYS A 340 43.18 18.43 10.71
CA LYS A 340 43.59 19.84 10.75
C LYS A 340 42.52 20.71 11.39
N MET A 341 41.25 20.46 11.11
CA MET A 341 40.13 21.17 11.70
C MET A 341 40.06 20.92 13.21
N LEU A 342 40.21 19.67 13.65
CA LEU A 342 40.27 19.31 15.07
C LEU A 342 41.35 20.08 15.83
N ARG A 343 42.60 20.10 15.33
CA ARG A 343 43.67 20.89 15.97
C ARG A 343 43.37 22.39 16.07
N ARG A 344 42.55 22.92 15.16
CA ARG A 344 42.19 24.35 15.15
C ARG A 344 41.09 24.69 16.15
N THR A 345 40.35 23.70 16.66
CA THR A 345 39.33 23.94 17.70
C THR A 345 39.95 24.28 19.06
N GLU A 346 41.21 23.91 19.30
CA GLU A 346 41.93 24.13 20.57
C GLU A 346 42.19 25.61 20.90
N ARG A 347 42.02 26.54 19.95
CA ARG A 347 42.27 27.97 20.16
C ARG A 347 41.32 28.62 21.18
N GLY A 348 40.16 28.01 21.45
CA GLY A 348 39.21 28.48 22.46
C GLY A 348 38.58 29.85 22.17
N ASP A 349 38.81 30.42 20.99
CA ASP A 349 38.24 31.67 20.50
C ASP A 349 37.01 31.41 19.60
N ALA A 350 36.34 32.48 19.15
CA ALA A 350 35.17 32.36 18.28
C ALA A 350 35.45 31.58 16.98
N GLU A 351 36.68 31.68 16.44
CA GLU A 351 37.10 30.89 15.28
C GLU A 351 37.17 29.41 15.64
N GLY A 352 37.78 29.05 16.78
CA GLY A 352 37.83 27.67 17.28
C GLY A 352 36.43 27.07 17.45
N CYS A 353 35.49 27.82 18.04
CA CYS A 353 34.09 27.40 18.16
C CYS A 353 33.41 27.19 16.80
N TYR A 354 33.63 28.09 15.83
CA TYR A 354 33.10 27.93 14.48
C TYR A 354 33.66 26.69 13.77
N ARG A 355 34.98 26.46 13.89
CA ARG A 355 35.66 25.29 13.32
C ARG A 355 35.14 23.97 13.87
N LEU A 356 34.73 23.97 15.13
CA LEU A 356 34.12 22.82 15.79
C LEU A 356 32.81 22.43 15.08
N HIS A 357 31.88 23.37 14.95
CA HIS A 357 30.60 23.14 14.26
C HIS A 357 30.77 22.82 12.77
N TRP A 358 31.75 23.47 12.12
CA TRP A 358 32.09 23.20 10.73
C TRP A 358 32.61 21.76 10.55
N LEU A 359 33.52 21.31 11.42
CA LEU A 359 34.01 19.93 11.38
C LEU A 359 32.84 18.94 11.51
N LEU A 360 31.94 19.13 12.47
CA LEU A 360 30.74 18.29 12.60
C LEU A 360 29.94 18.23 11.30
N THR A 361 29.59 19.40 10.75
CA THR A 361 28.76 19.51 9.54
C THR A 361 29.36 18.77 8.33
N ASP A 362 30.61 19.07 7.97
CA ASP A 362 31.24 18.49 6.78
C ASP A 362 31.65 17.03 6.99
N SER A 363 31.98 16.65 8.23
CA SER A 363 32.44 15.29 8.52
C SER A 363 31.38 14.21 8.31
N LEU A 364 30.08 14.58 8.36
CA LEU A 364 29.01 13.64 8.11
C LEU A 364 29.01 13.14 6.67
N SER A 365 29.16 14.01 5.66
CA SER A 365 29.27 13.57 4.27
C SER A 365 30.57 12.79 4.03
N ILE A 366 31.67 13.21 4.66
CA ILE A 366 32.96 12.49 4.62
C ILE A 366 32.81 11.06 5.16
N TYR A 367 32.07 10.85 6.24
CA TYR A 367 31.81 9.49 6.75
C TYR A 367 31.17 8.57 5.70
N TYR A 368 30.23 9.10 4.91
CA TYR A 368 29.57 8.35 3.82
C TYR A 368 30.52 8.11 2.64
N ASP A 369 31.34 9.10 2.27
CA ASP A 369 32.41 8.93 1.27
C ASP A 369 33.39 7.81 1.68
N LEU A 370 33.74 7.76 2.97
CA LEU A 370 34.63 6.75 3.56
C LEU A 370 34.01 5.35 3.61
N ARG A 371 32.69 5.24 3.49
CA ARG A 371 31.98 3.97 3.35
C ARG A 371 31.67 3.63 1.89
N GLY A 372 31.91 4.57 0.97
CA GLY A 372 31.47 4.49 -0.43
C GLY A 372 29.96 4.33 -0.53
N GLU A 373 29.25 5.03 0.34
CA GLU A 373 27.81 5.11 0.35
C GLU A 373 27.41 6.52 -0.09
N TYR A 374 26.33 6.64 -0.86
CA TYR A 374 25.84 7.94 -1.31
C TYR A 374 25.33 8.77 -0.12
N TYR A 375 25.63 10.07 -0.11
CA TYR A 375 25.21 10.98 0.95
C TYR A 375 23.88 11.66 0.61
N PHE A 376 22.80 11.20 1.22
CA PHE A 376 21.43 11.71 1.00
C PHE A 376 21.06 12.92 1.88
N GLY A 377 22.04 13.70 2.32
CA GLY A 377 21.83 14.79 3.26
C GLY A 377 21.67 14.34 4.73
N PRO A 378 21.64 15.29 5.68
CA PRO A 378 21.81 15.01 7.11
C PRO A 378 20.68 14.18 7.72
N LYS A 379 19.41 14.45 7.37
CA LYS A 379 18.25 13.72 7.93
C LYS A 379 18.33 12.22 7.65
N LYS A 380 18.59 11.84 6.41
CA LYS A 380 18.69 10.43 5.98
C LYS A 380 20.00 9.80 6.45
N ALA A 381 21.11 10.53 6.37
CA ALA A 381 22.41 10.09 6.87
C ALA A 381 22.39 9.73 8.37
N LEU A 382 21.77 10.54 9.22
CA LEU A 382 21.67 10.26 10.65
C LEU A 382 20.85 9.00 10.94
N ARG A 383 19.66 8.87 10.33
CA ARG A 383 18.79 7.69 10.51
C ARG A 383 19.45 6.41 10.02
N ARG A 384 20.11 6.46 8.86
CA ARG A 384 20.82 5.31 8.30
C ARG A 384 22.01 4.91 9.17
N MET A 385 22.77 5.87 9.69
CA MET A 385 23.87 5.61 10.61
C MET A 385 23.36 4.91 11.88
N ALA A 386 22.30 5.43 12.51
CA ALA A 386 21.69 4.82 13.70
C ALA A 386 21.24 3.37 13.47
N LYS A 387 20.74 3.05 12.27
CA LYS A 387 20.29 1.71 11.90
C LYS A 387 21.43 0.74 11.57
N THR A 388 22.47 1.22 10.89
CA THR A 388 23.50 0.35 10.27
C THR A 388 24.82 0.32 11.03
N ALA A 389 25.09 1.35 11.83
CA ALA A 389 26.30 1.51 12.64
C ALA A 389 25.93 2.28 13.93
N PRO A 390 25.15 1.66 14.84
CA PRO A 390 24.65 2.33 16.04
C PRO A 390 25.76 2.86 16.96
N ASP A 391 26.91 2.19 17.01
CA ASP A 391 28.06 2.66 17.80
C ASP A 391 28.68 3.93 17.21
N ASP A 392 28.86 3.98 15.88
CA ASP A 392 29.33 5.16 15.16
C ASP A 392 28.34 6.32 15.32
N ALA A 393 27.03 6.03 15.24
CA ALA A 393 25.95 6.99 15.49
C ALA A 393 26.01 7.56 16.90
N ALA A 394 26.20 6.72 17.92
CA ALA A 394 26.29 7.17 19.30
C ALA A 394 27.51 8.09 19.53
N VAL A 395 28.64 7.86 18.84
CA VAL A 395 29.79 8.76 18.89
C VAL A 395 29.47 10.10 18.25
N TYR A 396 28.86 10.09 17.06
CA TYR A 396 28.52 11.32 16.34
C TYR A 396 27.44 12.13 17.07
N GLU A 397 26.40 11.48 17.60
CA GLU A 397 25.34 12.10 18.40
C GLU A 397 25.89 12.77 19.66
N ARG A 398 26.83 12.13 20.38
CA ARG A 398 27.52 12.77 21.51
C ARG A 398 28.24 14.04 21.08
N ALA A 399 28.93 14.00 19.93
CA ALA A 399 29.64 15.16 19.41
C ALA A 399 28.70 16.29 18.93
N LEU A 400 27.48 15.96 18.47
CA LEU A 400 26.43 16.93 18.17
C LEU A 400 25.81 17.55 19.43
N HIS A 401 25.54 16.74 20.45
CA HIS A 401 24.92 17.19 21.70
C HIS A 401 25.85 18.01 22.58
N GLU A 402 27.10 17.58 22.69
CA GLU A 402 28.14 18.25 23.47
C GLU A 402 29.37 18.50 22.59
N PRO A 403 29.35 19.56 21.78
CA PRO A 403 30.44 19.84 20.85
C PRO A 403 31.71 20.25 21.62
N SER A 404 32.68 19.34 21.72
CA SER A 404 33.95 19.54 22.43
C SER A 404 35.14 18.94 21.66
N PRO A 405 36.39 19.43 21.86
CA PRO A 405 37.55 18.83 21.22
C PRO A 405 37.69 17.32 21.50
N GLU A 406 37.31 16.86 22.69
CA GLU A 406 37.33 15.45 23.07
C GLU A 406 36.31 14.63 22.27
N ASN A 407 35.04 15.08 22.21
CA ASN A 407 34.00 14.38 21.47
C ASN A 407 34.26 14.39 19.95
N LEU A 408 34.82 15.49 19.41
CA LEU A 408 35.23 15.54 18.02
C LEU A 408 36.46 14.67 17.75
N ALA A 409 37.40 14.54 18.68
CA ALA A 409 38.52 13.60 18.56
C ALA A 409 38.03 12.15 18.48
N ALA A 410 37.05 11.78 19.32
CA ALA A 410 36.40 10.47 19.25
C ALA A 410 35.73 10.24 17.90
N TRP A 411 34.99 11.24 17.38
CA TRP A 411 34.37 11.14 16.05
C TRP A 411 35.39 11.05 14.92
N VAL A 412 36.46 11.85 14.95
CA VAL A 412 37.55 11.73 13.97
C VAL A 412 38.19 10.34 14.04
N GLY A 413 38.31 9.74 15.23
CA GLY A 413 38.75 8.35 15.40
C GLY A 413 37.86 7.35 14.66
N VAL A 414 36.54 7.52 14.71
CA VAL A 414 35.60 6.70 13.90
C VAL A 414 35.91 6.84 12.42
N LEU A 415 36.09 8.06 11.90
CA LEU A 415 36.43 8.28 10.48
C LEU A 415 37.76 7.60 10.09
N GLU A 416 38.76 7.62 10.96
CA GLU A 416 40.04 6.95 10.74
C GLU A 416 39.88 5.43 10.67
N GLU A 417 39.06 4.87 11.55
CA GLU A 417 38.74 3.45 11.57
C GLU A 417 37.94 3.05 10.31
N THR A 418 36.93 3.84 9.92
CA THR A 418 36.16 3.63 8.69
C THR A 418 37.06 3.66 7.46
N PHE A 419 37.96 4.65 7.34
CA PHE A 419 38.95 4.72 6.26
C PHE A 419 39.84 3.47 6.24
N SER A 420 40.34 3.04 7.39
CA SER A 420 41.22 1.88 7.50
C SER A 420 40.48 0.59 7.12
N ARG A 421 39.24 0.39 7.59
CA ARG A 421 38.40 -0.77 7.22
C ARG A 421 38.15 -0.86 5.71
N ARG A 422 38.04 0.27 5.01
CA ARG A 422 37.78 0.28 3.56
C ARG A 422 39.02 0.01 2.71
N TYR A 423 40.17 0.58 3.06
CA TYR A 423 41.36 0.58 2.18
C TYR A 423 42.53 -0.25 2.71
N ARG A 424 42.46 -0.71 3.97
CA ARG A 424 43.50 -1.55 4.62
C ARG A 424 42.85 -2.76 5.32
N PRO A 425 42.16 -3.62 4.57
CA PRO A 425 41.42 -4.77 5.11
C PRO A 425 42.32 -5.83 5.74
#